data_AF-W6MBB6-F1
#
_entry.id   AF-W6MBB6-F1
#
_cell.length_a   1.000
_cell.length_b   1.000
_cell.length_c   1.000
_cell.angle_alpha   90.00
_cell.angle_beta   90.00
_cell.angle_gamma   90.00
#
_symmetry.space_group_name_H-M   'P 1'
#
loop_
_entity.id
_entity.type
_entity.pdbx_description
1 polymer ?
#
loop_
_entity_poly.entity_id
_entity_poly.type
_entity_poly.pdbx_seq_one_letter_code
_entity_poly.pdbx_strand_id
1 'polypeptide(L)'
;MRMISVRLDDATDALLRQICARTEQSQTEVIKTAIAVLAEREEPTPAATAAAMELIGCFDSGEGDLGRHHARHLRARLAAKRQRVQTVG
;
A
#
# COMPACT_ATOMS: atom_id res chain seq x y z
N MET A 1 19.62 24.58 4.46
CA MET A 1 19.81 23.51 3.46
C MET A 1 20.95 22.62 3.94
N ARG A 2 20.73 21.31 4.04
CA ARG A 2 21.77 20.34 4.45
C ARG A 2 22.13 19.49 3.25
N MET A 3 23.43 19.29 3.01
CA MET A 3 23.93 18.43 1.94
C MET A 3 24.21 17.03 2.49
N ILE A 4 23.89 16.01 1.72
CA ILE A 4 24.23 14.61 2.00
C ILE A 4 25.00 14.04 0.81
N SER A 5 25.98 13.19 1.09
CA SER A 5 26.71 12.44 0.06
C SER A 5 26.28 10.99 0.16
N VAL A 6 25.82 10.42 -0.96
CA VAL A 6 25.41 9.02 -1.05
C VAL A 6 26.27 8.35 -2.09
N ARG A 7 26.93 7.25 -1.73
CA ARG A 7 27.70 6.43 -2.67
C ARG A 7 26.78 5.37 -3.23
N LEU A 8 26.68 5.31 -4.56
CA LEU A 8 25.92 4.30 -5.28
C LEU A 8 26.89 3.23 -5.80
N ASP A 9 26.44 1.99 -5.86
CA ASP A 9 27.09 0.99 -6.70
C ASP A 9 26.74 1.22 -8.18
N ASP A 10 27.48 0.55 -9.07
CA ASP A 10 27.36 0.74 -10.51
C ASP A 10 25.95 0.40 -11.02
N ALA A 11 25.30 -0.61 -10.42
CA ALA A 11 23.95 -1.02 -10.79
C ALA A 11 22.91 0.04 -10.43
N THR A 12 23.03 0.63 -9.24
CA THR A 12 22.12 1.66 -8.73
C THR A 12 22.33 2.98 -9.47
N ASP A 13 23.57 3.34 -9.80
CA ASP A 13 23.87 4.51 -10.64
C ASP A 13 23.27 4.36 -12.04
N ALA A 14 23.43 3.19 -12.67
CA ALA A 14 22.84 2.91 -13.98
C ALA A 14 21.31 3.05 -13.94
N LEU A 15 20.65 2.52 -12.91
CA LEU A 15 19.22 2.65 -12.72
C LEU A 15 18.79 4.12 -12.53
N LEU A 16 19.52 4.89 -11.72
CA LEU A 16 19.24 6.31 -11.50
C LEU A 16 19.34 7.09 -12.81
N ARG A 17 20.37 6.84 -13.63
CA ARG A 17 20.54 7.46 -14.95
C ARG A 17 19.40 7.11 -15.89
N GLN A 18 18.98 5.85 -15.92
CA GLN A 18 17.85 5.42 -16.75
C GLN A 18 16.56 6.13 -16.35
N ILE A 19 16.31 6.29 -15.05
CA ILE A 19 15.14 7.02 -14.55
C ILE A 19 15.20 8.48 -14.97
N CYS A 20 16.34 9.16 -14.76
CA CYS A 20 16.52 10.55 -15.18
C CYS A 20 16.29 10.73 -16.68
N ALA A 21 16.82 9.83 -17.52
CA ALA A 21 16.61 9.87 -18.96
C ALA A 21 15.14 9.67 -19.36
N ARG A 22 14.42 8.80 -18.65
CA ARG A 22 13.01 8.51 -18.93
C ARG A 22 12.07 9.63 -18.46
N THR A 23 12.38 10.28 -17.35
CA THR A 23 11.52 11.32 -16.76
C THR A 23 11.93 12.74 -17.15
N GLU A 24 13.05 12.90 -17.88
CA GLU A 24 13.65 14.19 -18.24
C GLU A 24 13.94 15.08 -17.01
N GLN A 25 14.19 14.45 -15.87
CA GLN A 25 14.46 15.11 -14.60
C GLN A 25 15.94 15.04 -14.23
N SER A 26 16.37 16.00 -13.43
CA SER A 26 17.70 15.95 -12.81
C SER A 26 17.77 14.85 -11.73
N GLN A 27 18.98 14.35 -11.46
CA GLN A 27 19.20 13.36 -10.39
C GLN A 27 18.65 13.85 -9.04
N THR A 28 18.82 15.14 -8.73
CA THR A 28 18.32 15.74 -7.49
C THR A 28 16.80 15.69 -7.42
N GLU A 29 16.10 15.97 -8.51
CA GLU A 29 14.64 15.90 -8.56
C GLU A 29 14.16 14.46 -8.41
N VAL A 30 14.76 13.53 -9.16
CA VAL A 30 14.43 12.10 -9.05
C VAL A 30 14.59 11.59 -7.63
N ILE A 31 15.70 11.92 -6.95
CA ILE A 31 15.94 11.50 -5.56
C ILE A 31 14.92 12.14 -4.61
N LYS A 32 14.61 13.43 -4.76
CA LYS A 32 13.59 14.10 -3.93
C LYS A 32 12.21 13.49 -4.12
N THR A 33 11.80 13.22 -5.36
CA THR A 33 10.53 12.58 -5.67
C THR A 33 10.49 11.16 -5.10
N ALA A 34 11.56 10.39 -5.23
CA ALA A 34 11.63 9.05 -4.66
C ALA A 34 11.49 9.05 -3.12
N ILE A 35 12.12 10.01 -2.44
CA ILE A 35 11.98 10.19 -0.99
C ILE A 35 10.54 10.55 -0.63
N ALA A 36 9.90 11.46 -1.38
CA ALA A 36 8.50 11.82 -1.15
C ALA A 36 7.57 10.61 -1.30
N VAL A 37 7.74 9.82 -2.37
CA VAL A 37 6.96 8.58 -2.58
C VAL A 37 7.18 7.56 -1.46
N LEU A 38 8.41 7.44 -0.95
CA LEU A 38 8.69 6.57 0.20
C LEU A 38 8.06 7.08 1.50
N ALA A 39 8.01 8.40 1.69
CA ALA A 39 7.35 9.01 2.85
C ALA A 39 5.82 8.88 2.79
N GLU A 40 5.24 8.96 1.59
CA GLU A 40 3.80 8.73 1.38
C GLU A 40 3.42 7.26 1.52
N ARG A 41 4.37 6.34 1.35
CA ARG A 41 4.24 4.91 1.67
C ARG A 41 4.33 4.65 3.18
N GLU A 42 3.56 5.39 3.97
CA GLU A 42 3.14 4.85 5.27
C GLU A 42 2.34 3.59 4.96
N GLU A 43 2.90 2.42 5.30
CA GLU A 43 2.11 1.19 5.22
C GLU A 43 0.86 1.41 6.09
N PRO A 44 -0.35 1.25 5.50
CA PRO A 44 -1.56 1.47 6.26
C PRO A 44 -1.51 0.56 7.48
N THR A 45 -1.67 1.15 8.66
CA THR A 45 -1.72 0.35 9.89
C THR A 45 -2.79 -0.74 9.73
N PRO A 46 -2.67 -1.90 10.39
CA PRO A 46 -3.69 -2.93 10.32
C PRO A 46 -5.11 -2.41 10.60
N ALA A 47 -5.24 -1.41 11.48
CA ALA A 47 -6.49 -0.70 11.74
C ALA A 47 -6.98 0.13 10.54
N ALA A 48 -6.11 0.88 9.87
CA ALA A 48 -6.44 1.62 8.66
C ALA A 48 -6.85 0.68 7.52
N THR A 49 -6.15 -0.45 7.34
CA THR A 49 -6.54 -1.48 6.36
C THR A 49 -7.90 -2.09 6.70
N ALA A 50 -8.13 -2.44 7.97
CA ALA A 50 -9.41 -2.99 8.42
C ALA A 50 -10.57 -1.97 8.23
N ALA A 51 -10.32 -0.68 8.47
CA ALA A 51 -11.29 0.38 8.24
C ALA A 51 -11.64 0.52 6.75
N ALA A 52 -10.65 0.59 5.86
CA ALA A 52 -10.85 0.68 4.41
C ALA A 52 -11.61 -0.53 3.85
N MET A 53 -11.39 -1.70 4.46
CA MET A 53 -12.10 -2.92 4.09
C MET A 53 -13.50 -3.04 4.73
N GLU A 54 -13.90 -2.08 5.58
CA GLU A 54 -15.13 -2.09 6.38
C GLU A 54 -15.24 -3.34 7.27
N LEU A 55 -14.11 -3.78 7.83
CA LEU A 55 -14.02 -4.94 8.71
C LEU A 55 -14.27 -4.59 10.18
N ILE A 56 -14.14 -3.31 10.55
CA ILE A 56 -14.39 -2.84 11.91
C ILE A 56 -15.90 -2.93 12.20
N GLY A 57 -16.27 -3.64 13.27
CA GLY A 57 -17.66 -3.81 13.68
C GLY A 57 -18.52 -4.57 12.67
N CYS A 58 -17.91 -5.25 11.70
CA CYS A 58 -18.66 -5.84 10.61
C CYS A 58 -19.41 -7.11 11.06
N PHE A 59 -18.89 -7.86 12.02
CA PHE A 59 -19.55 -9.05 12.56
C PHE A 59 -20.47 -8.69 13.73
N ASP A 60 -21.69 -9.20 13.72
CA ASP A 60 -22.62 -9.06 14.84
C ASP A 60 -22.13 -9.92 16.01
N SER A 61 -21.96 -9.31 17.18
CA SER A 61 -21.42 -9.95 18.39
C SER A 61 -22.28 -11.09 18.96
N GLY A 62 -23.39 -11.45 18.29
CA GLY A 62 -24.31 -12.53 18.66
C GLY A 62 -24.19 -13.83 17.84
N GLU A 63 -23.35 -13.88 16.81
CA GLU A 63 -23.11 -15.15 16.08
C GLU A 63 -22.22 -16.08 16.91
N GLY A 64 -22.86 -17.10 17.52
CA GLY A 64 -22.25 -17.99 18.54
C GLY A 64 -21.04 -18.82 18.09
N ASP A 65 -20.65 -18.77 16.82
CA ASP A 65 -19.53 -19.52 16.27
C ASP A 65 -18.40 -18.65 15.67
N LEU A 66 -18.48 -17.31 15.82
CA LEU A 66 -17.53 -16.36 15.21
C LEU A 66 -16.07 -16.66 15.59
N GLY A 67 -15.78 -16.97 16.85
CA GLY A 67 -14.41 -17.29 17.27
C GLY A 67 -13.87 -18.56 16.60
N ARG A 68 -14.70 -19.60 16.49
CA ARG A 68 -14.30 -20.92 15.95
C ARG A 68 -14.19 -20.91 14.43
N HIS A 69 -15.01 -20.12 13.74
CA HIS A 69 -15.09 -20.10 12.28
C HIS A 69 -14.75 -18.74 11.65
N HIS A 70 -14.02 -17.87 12.36
CA HIS A 70 -13.68 -16.51 11.93
C HIS A 70 -13.12 -16.42 10.49
N ALA A 71 -12.22 -17.34 10.10
CA ALA A 71 -11.63 -17.34 8.76
C ALA A 71 -12.64 -17.64 7.65
N ARG A 72 -13.63 -18.51 7.91
CA ARG A 72 -14.71 -18.83 6.97
C ARG A 72 -15.61 -17.61 6.78
N HIS A 73 -16.01 -16.98 7.88
CA HIS A 73 -16.89 -15.80 7.89
C HIS A 73 -16.24 -14.59 7.20
N LEU A 74 -14.96 -14.33 7.47
CA LEU A 74 -14.20 -13.28 6.80
C LEU A 74 -14.13 -13.51 5.28
N ARG A 75 -13.80 -14.73 4.83
CA ARG A 75 -13.73 -15.04 3.40
C ARG A 75 -15.07 -14.90 2.70
N ALA A 76 -16.15 -15.39 3.31
CA ALA A 76 -17.50 -15.27 2.75
C ALA A 76 -17.89 -13.79 2.56
N ARG A 77 -17.58 -12.94 3.54
CA ARG A 77 -17.86 -11.50 3.48
C ARG A 77 -17.06 -10.77 2.41
N LEU A 78 -15.76 -11.06 2.30
CA LEU A 78 -14.90 -10.50 1.25
C LEU A 78 -15.35 -10.92 -0.15
N ALA A 79 -15.80 -12.17 -0.31
CA ALA A 79 -16.37 -12.67 -1.57
C ALA A 79 -17.67 -11.93 -1.95
N ALA A 80 -18.59 -11.75 -0.98
CA ALA A 80 -19.83 -11.00 -1.21
C ALA A 80 -19.56 -9.53 -1.58
N LYS A 81 -18.56 -8.89 -0.96
CA LYS A 81 -18.15 -7.51 -1.29
C LYS A 81 -17.60 -7.40 -2.72
N ARG A 82 -16.78 -8.37 -3.16
CA ARG A 82 -16.29 -8.45 -4.55
C ARG A 82 -17.41 -8.60 -5.58
N GLN A 83 -18.43 -9.39 -5.29
CA GLN A 83 -19.58 -9.58 -6.20
C GLN A 83 -20.39 -8.30 -6.37
N ARG A 84 -20.65 -7.55 -5.28
CA ARG A 84 -21.37 -6.27 -5.34
C ARG A 84 -20.66 -5.21 -6.19
N VAL A 85 -19.32 -5.17 -6.13
CA VAL A 85 -18.52 -4.24 -6.94
C VAL A 85 -18.57 -4.60 -8.44
N GLN A 86 -18.79 -5.87 -8.78
CA GLN A 86 -18.89 -6.31 -10.18
C GLN A 86 -20.29 -6.16 -10.79
N THR A 87 -21.35 -6.08 -9.98
CA THR A 87 -22.73 -5.90 -10.48
C THR A 87 -23.09 -4.42 -10.71
N VAL A 88 -22.26 -3.48 -10.26
CA VAL A 88 -22.52 -2.02 -10.32
C VAL A 88 -21.56 -1.28 -11.28
N GLY A 89 -20.68 -2.00 -12.00
CA GLY A 89 -19.81 -1.46 -13.06
C GLY A 89 -20.28 -1.91 -14.44
#